data_AF-A0A641AK37-F1
#
_entry.id   AF-A0A641AK37-F1
#
_cell.length_a   1.000
_cell.length_b   1.000
_cell.length_c   1.000
_cell.angle_alpha   90.00
_cell.angle_beta   90.00
_cell.angle_gamma   90.00
#
_symmetry.space_group_name_H-M   'P 1'
#
loop_
_entity.id
_entity.type
_entity.pdbx_description
1 polymer ?
#
loop_
_entity_poly.entity_id
_entity_poly.type
_entity_poly.pdbx_seq_one_letter_code
_entity_poly.pdbx_strand_id
1 'polypeptide(L)' 'MDDTTPGPSPISPSVREVDDEVRAKLTGQDVATIAEQAERAFATIGVRLTGEQLADYADSVSTGKAFAIEHPTE' A
#
# COMPACT_ATOMS: atom_id res chain seq x y z
N MET A 1 30.34 -23.66 -11.74
CA MET A 1 28.97 -24.00 -12.18
C MET A 1 28.05 -23.47 -11.10
N ASP A 2 27.90 -22.14 -11.11
CA ASP A 2 26.65 -21.42 -11.43
C ASP A 2 25.93 -21.10 -10.10
N ASP A 3 26.41 -20.11 -9.35
CA ASP A 3 25.77 -18.77 -9.29
C ASP A 3 24.27 -18.81 -9.63
N THR A 4 23.48 -19.42 -8.75
CA THR A 4 22.04 -19.17 -8.71
C THR A 4 21.81 -17.97 -7.81
N THR A 5 22.27 -16.79 -8.26
CA THR A 5 21.65 -15.54 -7.83
C THR A 5 20.25 -15.57 -8.41
N PRO A 6 19.15 -15.62 -7.61
CA PRO A 6 17.84 -15.35 -8.17
C PRO A 6 17.92 -13.93 -8.72
N GLY A 7 17.99 -13.80 -10.04
CA GLY A 7 17.93 -12.50 -10.71
C GLY A 7 16.71 -11.75 -10.17
N PRO A 8 16.77 -10.42 -10.02
CA PRO A 8 15.64 -9.67 -9.52
C PRO A 8 14.49 -9.95 -10.49
N SER A 9 13.56 -10.80 -10.06
CA SER A 9 12.24 -10.82 -10.66
C SER A 9 11.78 -9.36 -10.62
N PRO A 10 11.02 -8.85 -11.60
CA PRO A 10 10.34 -7.59 -11.39
C PRO A 10 9.42 -7.83 -10.19
N ILE A 11 9.92 -7.52 -9.00
CA ILE A 11 9.22 -7.64 -7.74
C ILE A 11 8.20 -6.52 -7.84
N SER A 12 7.05 -6.82 -8.47
CA SER A 12 5.91 -5.93 -8.36
C SER A 12 5.71 -5.73 -6.86
N PRO A 13 5.78 -4.48 -6.37
CA PRO A 13 5.78 -4.24 -4.94
C PRO A 13 4.55 -4.89 -4.34
N SER A 14 4.71 -5.55 -3.19
CA SER A 14 3.57 -6.19 -2.54
C SER A 14 2.65 -5.12 -1.97
N VAL A 15 1.36 -5.44 -1.77
CA VAL A 15 0.38 -4.58 -1.06
C VAL A 15 0.96 -4.01 0.23
N ARG A 16 1.68 -4.85 0.98
CA ARG A 16 2.33 -4.48 2.23
C ARG A 16 3.50 -3.51 2.05
N GLU A 17 4.28 -3.62 0.98
CA GLU A 17 5.38 -2.68 0.71
C GLU A 17 4.83 -1.31 0.28
N VAL A 18 3.78 -1.32 -0.54
CA VAL A 18 3.05 -0.11 -0.91
C VAL A 18 2.44 0.55 0.34
N ASP A 19 1.82 -0.24 1.22
CA ASP A 19 1.29 0.27 2.50
C ASP A 19 2.37 0.90 3.37
N ASP A 20 3.50 0.22 3.56
CA ASP A 20 4.59 0.71 4.39
C ASP A 20 5.19 2.00 3.81
N GLU A 21 5.33 2.08 2.48
CA GLU A 21 5.81 3.28 1.81
C GLU A 21 4.84 4.46 1.96
N VAL A 22 3.54 4.23 1.72
CA VAL A 22 2.49 5.25 1.85
C VAL A 22 2.41 5.73 3.29
N ARG A 23 2.47 4.82 4.27
CA ARG A 23 2.51 5.18 5.69
C ARG A 23 3.78 5.95 6.02
N ALA A 24 4.96 5.49 5.63
CA ALA A 24 6.22 6.18 5.92
C ALA A 24 6.28 7.59 5.32
N LYS A 25 5.72 7.79 4.11
CA LYS A 25 5.75 9.08 3.41
C LYS A 25 4.62 10.02 3.83
N LEU A 26 3.44 9.49 4.14
CA LEU A 26 2.21 10.27 4.29
C LEU A 26 1.60 10.25 5.70
N THR A 27 2.19 9.53 6.66
CA THR A 27 1.73 9.60 8.07
C THR A 27 1.74 11.06 8.55
N GLY A 28 0.64 11.48 9.18
CA GLY A 28 0.46 12.86 9.62
C GLY A 28 0.09 13.86 8.51
N GLN A 29 -0.12 13.40 7.27
CA GLN A 29 -0.74 14.20 6.21
C GLN A 29 -2.27 14.10 6.26
N ASP A 30 -2.91 14.94 5.43
CA ASP A 30 -4.35 15.00 5.29
C ASP A 30 -4.91 13.71 4.66
N VAL A 31 -6.06 13.25 5.15
CA VAL A 31 -6.71 12.00 4.72
C VAL A 31 -6.97 12.02 3.20
N ALA A 32 -7.35 13.17 2.64
CA ALA A 32 -7.56 13.32 1.20
C ALA A 32 -6.27 13.09 0.39
N THR A 33 -5.14 13.61 0.87
CA THR A 33 -3.82 13.42 0.22
C THR A 33 -3.38 11.96 0.31
N ILE A 34 -3.58 11.33 1.47
CA ILE A 34 -3.24 9.92 1.65
C ILE A 34 -4.09 9.04 0.73
N ALA A 35 -5.40 9.28 0.65
CA ALA A 35 -6.31 8.51 -0.20
C ALA A 35 -5.91 8.58 -1.70
N GLU A 36 -5.62 9.77 -2.23
CA GLU A 36 -5.19 9.91 -3.64
C GLU A 36 -3.86 9.18 -3.93
N GLN A 37 -2.88 9.30 -3.03
CA GLN A 37 -1.59 8.64 -3.20
C GLN A 37 -1.69 7.13 -3.03
N ALA A 38 -2.44 6.67 -2.03
CA ALA A 38 -2.73 5.27 -1.78
C ALA A 38 -3.41 4.65 -3.01
N GLU A 39 -4.46 5.28 -3.55
CA GLU A 39 -5.16 4.80 -4.75
C GLU A 39 -4.20 4.58 -5.92
N ARG A 40 -3.33 5.57 -6.21
CA ARG A 40 -2.33 5.45 -7.28
C ARG A 40 -1.30 4.35 -7.00
N ALA A 41 -0.84 4.24 -5.76
CA ALA A 41 0.17 3.26 -5.38
C ALA A 41 -0.40 1.83 -5.43
N PHE A 42 -1.61 1.60 -4.93
CA PHE A 42 -2.31 0.33 -5.04
C PHE A 42 -2.68 0.00 -6.51
N ALA A 43 -3.10 0.99 -7.30
CA ALA A 43 -3.38 0.80 -8.72
C ALA A 43 -2.15 0.36 -9.51
N THR A 44 -0.95 0.79 -9.11
CA THR A 44 0.34 0.39 -9.72
C THR A 44 0.59 -1.12 -9.61
N ILE A 45 0.08 -1.74 -8.54
CA ILE A 45 0.20 -3.19 -8.29
C ILE A 45 -1.06 -3.96 -8.70
N GLY A 46 -2.01 -3.29 -9.37
CA GLY A 46 -3.27 -3.88 -9.83
C GLY A 46 -4.35 -3.99 -8.75
N VAL A 47 -4.14 -3.38 -7.58
CA VAL A 47 -5.14 -3.34 -6.49
C VAL A 47 -5.99 -2.09 -6.63
N ARG A 48 -7.31 -2.28 -6.67
CA ARG A 48 -8.27 -1.17 -6.65
C ARG A 48 -9.02 -1.20 -5.32
N LEU A 49 -8.77 -0.20 -4.50
CA LEU A 49 -9.52 0.03 -3.28
C LEU A 49 -10.80 0.82 -3.60
N THR A 50 -11.89 0.53 -2.88
CA THR A 50 -13.09 1.37 -2.96
C THR A 50 -12.88 2.70 -2.24
N GLY A 51 -13.70 3.71 -2.53
CA GLY A 51 -13.61 5.02 -1.84
C GLY A 51 -13.74 4.90 -0.32
N GLU A 52 -14.57 3.98 0.16
CA GLU A 52 -14.70 3.67 1.60
C GLU A 52 -13.42 3.04 2.16
N GLN A 53 -12.83 2.06 1.46
CA GLN A 53 -11.56 1.44 1.88
C GLN A 53 -10.41 2.44 1.86
N LEU A 54 -10.36 3.34 0.88
CA LEU A 54 -9.37 4.41 0.81
C LEU A 54 -9.52 5.39 1.96
N ALA A 55 -10.75 5.76 2.31
CA ALA A 55 -11.01 6.66 3.43
C ALA A 55 -10.57 6.04 4.77
N ASP A 56 -10.91 4.77 5.02
CA ASP A 56 -10.54 4.05 6.23
C ASP A 56 -9.02 3.81 6.32
N TYR A 57 -8.41 3.45 5.18
CA TYR A 57 -6.96 3.35 5.01
C TYR A 57 -6.26 4.67 5.31
N ALA A 58 -6.75 5.75 4.71
CA ALA A 58 -6.15 7.07 4.85
C ALA A 58 -6.30 7.65 6.26
N ASP A 59 -7.43 7.42 6.94
CA ASP A 59 -7.59 7.76 8.36
C ASP A 59 -6.59 7.00 9.24
N SER A 60 -6.45 5.70 9.00
CA SER A 60 -5.50 4.87 9.73
C SER A 60 -4.05 5.30 9.52
N VAL A 61 -3.65 5.61 8.28
CA VAL A 61 -2.32 6.15 7.98
C VAL A 61 -2.13 7.55 8.58
N SER A 62 -3.13 8.43 8.48
CA SER A 62 -3.06 9.78 9.04
C SER A 62 -2.86 9.75 10.56
N THR A 63 -3.54 8.83 11.24
CA THR A 63 -3.42 8.61 12.69
C THR A 63 -2.21 7.76 13.09
N GLY A 64 -1.42 7.27 12.14
CA GLY A 64 -0.27 6.38 12.39
C GLY A 64 -0.67 5.01 12.93
N LYS A 65 -1.93 4.61 12.75
CA LYS A 65 -2.43 3.28 13.10
C LYS A 65 -2.07 2.28 12.00
N ALA A 66 -1.79 1.04 12.41
CA ALA A 66 -1.64 -0.08 11.48
C ALA A 66 -3.02 -0.39 10.87
N PHE A 67 -3.17 -0.13 9.58
CA PHE A 67 -4.33 -0.61 8.83
C PHE A 67 -4.00 -2.01 8.31
N ALA A 68 -4.66 -3.03 8.86
CA ALA A 68 -4.59 -4.35 8.28
C ALA A 68 -5.46 -4.33 7.00
N ILE A 69 -4.82 -4.25 5.83
CA ILE A 69 -5.48 -4.63 4.57
C ILE A 69 -5.67 -6.14 4.65
N GLU A 70 -6.68 -6.58 5.39
CA GLU A 70 -7.09 -7.98 5.39
C GLU A 70 -7.68 -8.25 4.01
N HIS A 71 -6.93 -8.99 3.19
CA HIS A 71 -7.52 -9.60 2.02
C HIS A 71 -8.73 -10.42 2.51
N PRO A 72 -9.95 -10.22 1.98
CA PRO A 72 -11.09 -11.03 2.37
C PRO A 72 -10.70 -12.48 2.09
N THR A 73 -10.52 -13.24 3.16
CA THR A 73 -10.28 -14.68 3.09
C THR A 73 -11.66 -15.30 2.98
N GLU A 74 -12.09 -15.67 1.78
CA GLU A 74 -13.21 -16.60 1.57
C GLU A 74 -12.79 -17.67 0.57
#